data_AF-A0A9E6UFC6-F1
#
_entry.id   AF-A0A9E6UFC6-F1
#
_cell.length_a   1.000
_cell.length_b   1.000
_cell.length_c   1.000
_cell.angle_alpha   90.00
_cell.angle_beta   90.00
_cell.angle_gamma   90.00
#
_symmetry.space_group_name_H-M   'P 1'
#
loop_
_entity.id
_entity.type
_entity.pdbx_description
1 polymer ?
#
loop_
_entity_poly.entity_id
_entity_poly.type
_entity_poly.pdbx_seq_one_letter_code
_entity_poly.pdbx_strand_id
1 'polypeptide(L)'
;MASIEINWAETGPISIFEEARKLGFDLRRFESQPADVQAAIKKLTIDQIIRLIREAWRESYDHAYAPAKDFNRIVNGVYVISVGGGFAVSYGSRSCEVMYIGRGKIANRLRSHLVNWIFDMSLSLRDAPFKFFMETVGDGRSKSAFMDFEHFMLENFSKRFGDKPLINKIHGREGRIEHSFSGDWGRPFDKRTSKCLWAIRPSERNAWFKEFRDE
;
A
#
# COMPACT_ATOMS: atom_id res chain seq x y z
N MET A 1 20.63 8.27 20.14
CA MET A 1 19.85 8.92 19.07
C MET A 1 18.39 8.83 19.46
N ALA A 2 17.63 9.91 19.31
CA ALA A 2 16.18 9.86 19.54
C ALA A 2 15.54 8.97 18.47
N SER A 3 14.69 8.04 18.88
CA SER A 3 13.98 7.16 17.96
C SER A 3 12.74 7.84 17.41
N ILE A 4 12.51 7.73 16.10
CA ILE A 4 11.31 8.24 15.45
C ILE A 4 10.21 7.20 15.69
N GLU A 5 9.17 7.60 16.40
CA GLU A 5 8.00 6.76 16.65
C GLU A 5 7.10 6.72 15.41
N ILE A 6 6.67 5.51 15.03
CA ILE A 6 5.83 5.24 13.87
C ILE A 6 4.45 4.76 14.35
N ASN A 7 3.40 5.43 13.88
CA ASN A 7 2.01 5.18 14.23
C ASN A 7 1.11 5.28 12.98
N TRP A 8 0.96 4.15 12.29
CA TRP A 8 0.25 4.09 11.01
C TRP A 8 -1.20 4.58 11.09
N ALA A 9 -1.55 5.49 10.19
CA ALA A 9 -2.91 5.62 9.72
C ALA A 9 -3.23 4.46 8.77
N GLU A 10 -4.31 3.72 9.02
CA GLU A 10 -4.66 2.51 8.29
C GLU A 10 -6.10 2.59 7.77
N THR A 11 -6.32 2.20 6.52
CA THR A 11 -7.68 1.95 6.01
C THR A 11 -8.14 0.55 6.35
N GLY A 12 -9.46 0.37 6.54
CA GLY A 12 -10.06 -0.95 6.34
C GLY A 12 -9.83 -1.47 4.90
N PRO A 13 -10.17 -2.74 4.61
CA PRO A 13 -10.14 -3.26 3.24
C PRO A 13 -11.08 -2.47 2.32
N ILE A 14 -10.56 -1.93 1.21
CA ILE A 14 -11.32 -1.20 0.20
C ILE A 14 -11.43 -2.05 -1.06
N SER A 15 -12.65 -2.43 -1.41
CA SER A 15 -12.96 -3.11 -2.67
C SER A 15 -13.24 -2.09 -3.78
N ILE A 16 -12.53 -2.20 -4.90
CA ILE A 16 -12.76 -1.32 -6.05
C ILE A 16 -14.15 -1.58 -6.66
N PHE A 17 -14.63 -2.83 -6.69
CA PHE A 17 -15.95 -3.15 -7.25
C PHE A 17 -17.08 -2.62 -6.38
N GLU A 18 -16.99 -2.77 -5.06
CA GLU A 18 -18.03 -2.28 -4.15
C GLU A 18 -18.08 -0.75 -4.19
N GLU A 19 -16.93 -0.06 -4.23
CA GLU A 19 -16.91 1.40 -4.37
C GLU A 19 -17.46 1.87 -5.73
N ALA A 20 -17.15 1.19 -6.83
CA ALA A 20 -17.75 1.48 -8.13
C ALA A 20 -19.28 1.23 -8.13
N ARG A 21 -19.72 0.14 -7.49
CA ARG A 21 -21.14 -0.21 -7.38
C ARG A 21 -21.92 0.82 -6.57
N LYS A 22 -21.36 1.35 -5.49
CA LYS A 22 -21.95 2.47 -4.71
C LYS A 22 -22.18 3.72 -5.56
N LEU A 23 -21.39 3.92 -6.61
CA LEU A 23 -21.56 5.01 -7.58
C LEU A 23 -22.51 4.65 -8.75
N GLY A 24 -23.07 3.44 -8.75
CA GLY A 24 -23.98 2.96 -9.81
C GLY A 24 -23.28 2.27 -10.98
N PHE A 25 -22.00 1.94 -10.88
CA PHE A 25 -21.25 1.29 -11.97
C PHE A 25 -21.09 -0.22 -11.75
N ASP A 26 -21.26 -1.01 -12.81
CA ASP A 26 -20.95 -2.44 -12.81
C ASP A 26 -19.64 -2.70 -13.56
N LEU A 27 -18.55 -2.92 -12.80
CA LEU A 27 -17.22 -3.17 -13.37
C LEU A 27 -17.12 -4.49 -14.16
N ARG A 28 -18.07 -5.41 -14.03
CA ARG A 28 -18.10 -6.63 -14.86
C ARG A 28 -18.32 -6.32 -16.35
N ARG A 29 -18.88 -5.15 -16.64
CA ARG A 29 -19.10 -4.65 -18.01
C ARG A 29 -18.08 -3.59 -18.41
N PHE A 30 -17.05 -3.33 -17.59
CA PHE A 30 -16.10 -2.24 -17.79
C PHE A 30 -15.45 -2.28 -19.18
N GLU A 31 -14.90 -3.43 -19.57
CA GLU A 31 -14.22 -3.63 -20.86
C GLU A 31 -15.14 -3.45 -22.08
N SER A 32 -16.46 -3.64 -21.91
CA SER A 32 -17.44 -3.44 -22.98
C SER A 32 -17.92 -1.99 -23.13
N GLN A 33 -17.57 -1.11 -22.18
CA GLN A 33 -17.96 0.29 -22.25
C GLN A 33 -17.12 1.06 -23.27
N PRO A 34 -17.67 2.13 -23.88
CA PRO A 34 -16.90 3.11 -24.63
C PRO A 34 -15.73 3.69 -23.82
N ALA A 35 -14.64 4.07 -24.48
CA ALA A 35 -13.40 4.51 -23.81
C ALA A 35 -13.56 5.76 -22.92
N ASP A 36 -14.41 6.70 -23.32
CA ASP A 36 -14.77 7.88 -22.53
C ASP A 36 -15.55 7.50 -21.27
N VAL A 37 -16.48 6.54 -21.37
CA VAL A 37 -17.22 5.98 -20.24
C VAL A 37 -16.27 5.23 -19.30
N GLN A 38 -15.35 4.41 -19.83
CA GLN A 38 -14.32 3.74 -19.01
C GLN A 38 -13.48 4.75 -18.23
N ALA A 39 -13.02 5.82 -18.89
CA ALA A 39 -12.24 6.86 -18.25
C ALA A 39 -13.02 7.58 -17.14
N ALA A 40 -14.31 7.86 -17.36
CA ALA A 40 -15.19 8.46 -16.37
C ALA A 40 -15.41 7.54 -15.16
N ILE A 41 -15.72 6.26 -15.38
CA ILE A 41 -15.90 5.25 -14.32
C ILE A 41 -14.63 5.13 -13.48
N LYS A 42 -13.47 4.97 -14.14
CA LYS A 42 -12.17 4.84 -13.48
C LYS A 42 -11.86 6.08 -12.64
N LYS A 43 -12.05 7.28 -13.19
CA LYS A 43 -11.85 8.54 -12.47
C LYS A 43 -12.73 8.66 -11.22
N LEU A 44 -14.05 8.46 -11.38
CA LEU A 44 -15.01 8.63 -10.28
C LEU A 44 -14.77 7.59 -9.16
N THR A 45 -14.50 6.34 -9.54
CA THR A 45 -14.18 5.27 -8.57
C THR A 45 -12.91 5.60 -7.80
N ILE A 46 -11.85 6.05 -8.49
CA ILE A 46 -10.59 6.44 -7.84
C ILE A 46 -10.78 7.66 -6.93
N ASP A 47 -11.59 8.65 -7.33
CA ASP A 47 -11.91 9.81 -6.50
C ASP A 47 -12.60 9.38 -5.19
N GLN A 48 -13.54 8.44 -5.28
CA GLN A 48 -14.22 7.85 -4.13
C GLN A 48 -13.26 7.10 -3.20
N ILE A 49 -12.34 6.29 -3.74
CA ILE A 49 -11.34 5.58 -2.93
C ILE A 49 -10.38 6.55 -2.23
N ILE A 50 -9.92 7.59 -2.94
CA ILE A 50 -9.07 8.63 -2.34
C ILE A 50 -9.81 9.35 -1.21
N ARG A 51 -11.13 9.53 -1.32
CA ARG A 51 -11.94 10.09 -0.23
C ARG A 51 -11.90 9.18 1.00
N LEU A 52 -12.12 7.87 0.86
CA LEU A 52 -12.04 6.91 1.97
C LEU A 52 -10.65 6.88 2.63
N ILE A 53 -9.59 6.91 1.82
CA ILE A 53 -8.21 6.97 2.31
C ILE A 53 -8.00 8.23 3.17
N ARG A 54 -8.53 9.38 2.72
CA ARG A 54 -8.45 10.64 3.46
C ARG A 54 -9.27 10.62 4.75
N GLU A 55 -10.41 9.93 4.75
CA GLU A 55 -11.24 9.74 5.95
C GLU A 55 -10.48 8.90 6.99
N ALA A 56 -9.93 7.75 6.59
CA ALA A 56 -9.11 6.92 7.46
C ALA A 56 -7.87 7.67 8.01
N TRP A 57 -7.22 8.50 7.19
CA TRP A 57 -6.16 9.39 7.65
C TRP A 57 -6.65 10.33 8.75
N ARG A 58 -7.78 11.01 8.55
CA ARG A 58 -8.34 11.96 9.53
C ARG A 58 -8.72 11.29 10.84
N GLU A 59 -9.31 10.10 10.77
CA GLU A 59 -9.74 9.33 11.94
C GLU A 59 -8.54 8.81 12.75
N SER A 60 -7.42 8.54 12.11
CA SER A 60 -6.21 8.02 12.79
C SER A 60 -5.46 9.08 13.60
N TYR A 61 -5.67 10.38 13.33
CA TYR A 61 -5.00 11.48 14.03
C TYR A 61 -6.03 12.35 14.77
N ASP A 62 -6.30 11.97 16.02
CA ASP A 62 -7.30 12.62 16.86
C ASP A 62 -6.77 13.90 17.56
N HIS A 63 -7.56 14.97 17.48
CA HIS A 63 -7.54 16.24 18.24
C HIS A 63 -6.28 16.65 19.07
N ALA A 64 -5.32 17.42 18.51
CA ALA A 64 -4.63 18.52 19.23
C ALA A 64 -3.58 19.33 18.43
N TYR A 65 -2.94 18.81 17.37
CA TYR A 65 -1.85 19.54 16.68
C TYR A 65 -2.15 19.79 15.18
N ALA A 66 -2.14 21.06 14.80
CA ALA A 66 -2.68 21.60 13.56
C ALA A 66 -1.95 21.28 12.22
N PRO A 67 -0.67 20.85 12.13
CA PRO A 67 -0.03 20.61 10.83
C PRO A 67 -0.34 19.24 10.18
N ALA A 68 -0.87 18.27 10.93
CA ALA A 68 -1.17 16.90 10.45
C ALA A 68 -2.50 16.77 9.68
N LYS A 69 -3.25 17.87 9.50
CA LYS A 69 -4.67 17.87 9.08
C LYS A 69 -4.94 17.89 7.57
N ASP A 70 -3.96 18.20 6.72
CA ASP A 70 -4.18 18.22 5.26
C ASP A 70 -3.34 17.14 4.58
N PHE A 71 -3.98 16.00 4.32
CA PHE A 71 -3.42 14.86 3.60
C PHE A 71 -2.72 15.26 2.28
N ASN A 72 -3.17 16.34 1.63
CA ASN A 72 -2.59 16.81 0.37
C ASN A 72 -1.25 17.56 0.56
N ARG A 73 -0.97 18.04 1.78
CA ARG A 73 0.27 18.78 2.11
C ARG A 73 1.39 17.88 2.59
N ILE A 74 1.12 16.60 2.82
CA ILE A 74 2.15 15.64 3.25
C ILE A 74 3.15 15.47 2.11
N VAL A 75 4.39 15.88 2.36
CA VAL A 75 5.50 15.76 1.39
C VAL A 75 6.46 14.61 1.74
N ASN A 76 6.59 14.32 3.04
CA ASN A 76 7.52 13.37 3.62
C ASN A 76 6.79 12.12 4.14
N GLY A 77 5.86 11.60 3.35
CA GLY A 77 5.07 10.44 3.73
C GLY A 77 5.74 9.13 3.34
N VAL A 78 5.50 8.09 4.13
CA VAL A 78 5.75 6.69 3.78
C VAL A 78 4.41 5.95 3.79
N TYR A 79 4.21 5.06 2.82
CA TYR A 79 2.98 4.33 2.68
C TYR A 79 3.24 2.88 2.25
N VAL A 80 2.34 1.99 2.66
CA VAL A 80 2.33 0.57 2.30
C VAL A 80 0.98 0.24 1.67
N ILE A 81 1.00 -0.48 0.55
CA ILE A 81 -0.19 -0.98 -0.14
C ILE A 81 -0.19 -2.49 0.00
N SER A 82 -1.27 -3.01 0.58
CA SER A 82 -1.46 -4.43 0.82
C SER A 82 -2.73 -4.92 0.12
N VAL A 83 -2.69 -6.13 -0.43
CA VAL A 83 -3.91 -6.85 -0.83
C VAL A 83 -4.56 -7.45 0.42
N GLY A 84 -5.87 -7.43 0.50
CA GLY A 84 -6.64 -7.95 1.64
C GLY A 84 -7.61 -9.05 1.22
N GLY A 85 -8.60 -9.34 2.08
CA GLY A 85 -9.66 -10.29 1.76
C GLY A 85 -9.20 -11.75 1.69
N GLY A 86 -8.11 -12.09 2.38
CA GLY A 86 -7.52 -13.42 2.36
C GLY A 86 -6.57 -13.67 1.18
N PHE A 87 -6.30 -12.67 0.34
CA PHE A 87 -5.24 -12.73 -0.66
C PHE A 87 -3.89 -12.39 -0.02
N ALA A 88 -2.84 -13.04 -0.51
CA ALA A 88 -1.45 -12.70 -0.22
C ALA A 88 -0.60 -12.91 -1.49
N VAL A 89 0.64 -12.42 -1.47
CA VAL A 89 1.65 -12.75 -2.47
C VAL A 89 2.64 -13.73 -1.85
N SER A 90 2.98 -14.79 -2.58
CA SER A 90 4.05 -15.71 -2.21
C SER A 90 5.39 -15.05 -2.51
N TYR A 91 6.10 -14.65 -1.46
CA TYR A 91 7.49 -14.22 -1.55
C TYR A 91 8.43 -15.42 -1.33
N GLY A 92 9.73 -15.14 -1.31
CA GLY A 92 10.77 -16.12 -1.03
C GLY A 92 10.43 -17.03 0.16
N SER A 93 10.66 -16.59 1.40
CA SER A 93 10.45 -17.52 2.51
C SER A 93 8.98 -17.77 2.87
N ARG A 94 8.06 -16.84 2.58
CA ARG A 94 6.70 -16.79 3.15
C ARG A 94 5.75 -15.94 2.31
N SER A 95 4.44 -16.18 2.45
CA SER A 95 3.41 -15.28 1.90
C SER A 95 3.21 -14.01 2.74
N CYS A 96 2.91 -12.87 2.11
CA CYS A 96 2.58 -11.59 2.75
C CYS A 96 1.54 -10.80 1.93
N GLU A 97 0.68 -10.04 2.61
CA GLU A 97 -0.32 -9.15 1.99
C GLU A 97 0.30 -7.93 1.30
N VAL A 98 1.45 -7.45 1.77
CA VAL A 98 2.11 -6.26 1.24
C VAL A 98 2.50 -6.48 -0.21
N MET A 99 2.14 -5.55 -1.09
CA MET A 99 2.49 -5.57 -2.51
C MET A 99 3.47 -4.45 -2.88
N TYR A 100 3.41 -3.33 -2.14
CA TYR A 100 4.22 -2.16 -2.44
C TYR A 100 4.51 -1.34 -1.18
N ILE A 101 5.74 -0.85 -1.06
CA ILE A 101 6.16 0.13 -0.06
C ILE A 101 6.75 1.32 -0.81
N GLY A 102 6.34 2.54 -0.45
CA GLY A 102 6.95 3.72 -1.05
C GLY A 102 6.82 4.98 -0.22
N ARG A 103 7.36 6.06 -0.79
CA ARG A 103 7.43 7.36 -0.12
C ARG A 103 7.06 8.55 -1.01
N GLY A 104 6.91 9.71 -0.36
CA GLY A 104 6.74 11.03 -0.98
C GLY A 104 5.39 11.66 -0.66
N LYS A 105 4.84 12.40 -1.64
CA LYS A 105 3.52 13.03 -1.53
C LYS A 105 2.41 11.98 -1.57
N ILE A 106 1.98 11.49 -0.42
CA ILE A 106 1.09 10.31 -0.28
C ILE A 106 -0.14 10.42 -1.20
N ALA A 107 -0.86 11.54 -1.16
CA ALA A 107 -2.07 11.74 -1.96
C ALA A 107 -1.83 11.53 -3.47
N ASN A 108 -0.78 12.14 -4.02
CA ASN A 108 -0.47 12.04 -5.44
C ASN A 108 0.02 10.64 -5.81
N ARG A 109 0.82 10.03 -4.93
CA ARG A 109 1.41 8.71 -5.16
C ARG A 109 0.37 7.61 -5.10
N LEU A 110 -0.52 7.61 -4.11
CA LEU A 110 -1.62 6.66 -4.01
C LEU A 110 -2.59 6.78 -5.19
N ARG A 111 -2.94 8.02 -5.59
CA ARG A 111 -3.74 8.22 -6.82
C ARG A 111 -3.04 7.64 -8.05
N SER A 112 -1.74 7.82 -8.18
CA SER A 112 -0.97 7.26 -9.29
C SER A 112 -0.99 5.73 -9.28
N HIS A 113 -0.85 5.09 -8.11
CA HIS A 113 -0.96 3.62 -8.00
C HIS A 113 -2.36 3.11 -8.32
N LEU A 114 -3.40 3.83 -7.87
CA LEU A 114 -4.79 3.54 -8.21
C LEU A 114 -5.04 3.55 -9.71
N VAL A 115 -4.52 4.57 -10.41
CA VAL A 115 -4.66 4.70 -11.87
C VAL A 115 -3.84 3.63 -12.60
N ASN A 116 -2.59 3.43 -12.20
CA ASN A 116 -1.60 2.71 -13.00
C ASN A 116 -1.67 1.19 -12.87
N TRP A 117 -2.13 0.66 -11.73
CA TRP A 117 -2.11 -0.80 -11.54
C TRP A 117 -3.18 -1.35 -10.59
N ILE A 118 -3.57 -0.65 -9.52
CA ILE A 118 -4.53 -1.22 -8.55
C ILE A 118 -5.90 -1.43 -9.20
N PHE A 119 -6.40 -0.45 -9.96
CA PHE A 119 -7.69 -0.58 -10.63
C PHE A 119 -7.69 -1.78 -11.59
N ASP A 120 -6.69 -1.89 -12.45
CA ASP A 120 -6.62 -2.96 -13.46
C ASP A 120 -6.38 -4.34 -12.81
N MET A 121 -5.60 -4.37 -11.72
CA MET A 121 -5.42 -5.57 -10.90
C MET A 121 -6.72 -6.01 -10.23
N SER A 122 -7.54 -5.07 -9.73
CA SER A 122 -8.83 -5.40 -9.11
C SER A 122 -9.80 -6.03 -10.11
N LEU A 123 -9.81 -5.56 -11.37
CA LEU A 123 -10.58 -6.17 -12.46
C LEU A 123 -10.12 -7.61 -12.72
N SER A 124 -8.81 -7.86 -12.60
CA SER A 124 -8.23 -9.18 -12.82
C SER A 124 -8.50 -10.16 -11.67
N LEU A 125 -8.54 -9.67 -10.42
CA LEU A 125 -8.57 -10.51 -9.21
C LEU A 125 -9.96 -10.78 -8.63
N ARG A 126 -11.05 -10.66 -9.41
CA ARG A 126 -12.44 -10.86 -8.94
C ARG A 126 -12.71 -10.20 -7.59
N ASP A 127 -12.40 -8.91 -7.50
CA ASP A 127 -12.67 -8.06 -6.33
C ASP A 127 -11.77 -8.29 -5.09
N ALA A 128 -10.47 -8.49 -5.29
CA ALA A 128 -9.53 -8.43 -4.18
C ALA A 128 -9.52 -7.00 -3.57
N PRO A 129 -9.80 -6.83 -2.27
CA PRO A 129 -9.77 -5.53 -1.62
C PRO A 129 -8.33 -5.12 -1.32
N PHE A 130 -8.09 -3.82 -1.12
CA PHE A 130 -6.78 -3.27 -0.79
C PHE A 130 -6.81 -2.51 0.54
N LYS A 131 -5.71 -2.59 1.30
CA LYS A 131 -5.47 -1.81 2.51
C LYS A 131 -4.31 -0.86 2.28
N PHE A 132 -4.39 0.32 2.90
CA PHE A 132 -3.38 1.36 2.82
C PHE A 132 -2.92 1.74 4.22
N PHE A 133 -1.62 1.61 4.46
CA PHE A 133 -0.96 2.12 5.67
C PHE A 133 -0.21 3.39 5.28
N MET A 134 -0.30 4.43 6.09
CA MET A 134 0.24 5.75 5.78
C MET A 134 0.82 6.38 7.04
N GLU A 135 1.98 7.02 6.92
CA GLU A 135 2.61 7.76 8.01
C GLU A 135 3.39 8.96 7.45
N THR A 136 3.41 10.03 8.23
CA THR A 136 4.36 11.15 8.10
C THR A 136 5.62 10.87 8.92
N VAL A 137 6.78 10.78 8.26
CA VAL A 137 8.03 10.46 8.98
C VAL A 137 8.90 11.70 9.12
N GLY A 138 9.19 12.04 10.38
CA GLY A 138 10.00 13.18 10.77
C GLY A 138 9.19 14.45 11.01
N ASP A 139 9.79 15.38 11.75
CA ASP A 139 9.22 16.68 12.14
C ASP A 139 9.51 17.81 11.12
N GLY A 140 9.96 17.45 9.93
CA GLY A 140 10.42 18.38 8.89
C GLY A 140 11.85 18.90 9.08
N ARG A 141 12.52 18.64 10.21
CA ARG A 141 13.93 19.02 10.42
C ARG A 141 14.88 18.06 9.74
N SER A 142 14.57 16.76 9.77
CA SER A 142 15.32 15.75 9.00
C SER A 142 14.63 15.44 7.68
N LYS A 143 15.15 16.03 6.60
CA LYS A 143 14.66 15.77 5.24
C LYS A 143 14.96 14.34 4.77
N SER A 144 15.84 13.60 5.43
CA SER A 144 16.20 12.22 5.06
C SER A 144 15.44 11.15 5.82
N ALA A 145 14.80 11.47 6.96
CA ALA A 145 14.17 10.48 7.83
C ALA A 145 13.17 9.56 7.13
N PHE A 146 12.30 10.09 6.28
CA PHE A 146 11.32 9.29 5.52
C PHE A 146 11.96 8.42 4.41
N MET A 147 13.12 8.82 3.91
CA MET A 147 13.90 8.01 2.95
C MET A 147 14.56 6.84 3.66
N ASP A 148 15.15 7.11 4.83
CA ASP A 148 15.74 6.10 5.69
C ASP A 148 14.68 5.11 6.18
N PHE A 149 13.46 5.58 6.48
CA PHE A 149 12.38 4.70 6.89
C PHE A 149 11.88 3.80 5.75
N GLU A 150 11.73 4.32 4.53
CA GLU A 150 11.41 3.49 3.36
C GLU A 150 12.48 2.41 3.15
N HIS A 151 13.75 2.77 3.23
CA HIS A 151 14.85 1.83 3.07
C HIS A 151 14.84 0.77 4.18
N PHE A 152 14.68 1.20 5.43
CA PHE A 152 14.52 0.32 6.59
C PHE A 152 13.36 -0.66 6.40
N MET A 153 12.20 -0.21 5.94
CA MET A 153 11.03 -1.05 5.69
C MET A 153 11.30 -2.08 4.59
N LEU A 154 11.93 -1.67 3.47
CA LEU A 154 12.27 -2.58 2.37
C LEU A 154 13.32 -3.61 2.77
N GLU A 155 14.34 -3.21 3.53
CA GLU A 155 15.39 -4.10 4.02
C GLU A 155 14.81 -5.14 4.99
N ASN A 156 13.97 -4.71 5.95
CA ASN A 156 13.30 -5.61 6.88
C ASN A 156 12.30 -6.53 6.18
N PHE A 157 11.59 -6.03 5.17
CA PHE A 157 10.72 -6.86 4.34
C PHE A 157 11.52 -7.96 3.64
N SER A 158 12.62 -7.59 2.97
CA SER A 158 13.46 -8.56 2.27
C SER A 158 14.10 -9.58 3.21
N LYS A 159 14.56 -9.17 4.39
CA LYS A 159 15.05 -10.09 5.43
C LYS A 159 13.97 -11.06 5.91
N ARG A 160 12.73 -10.59 6.09
CA ARG A 160 11.61 -11.40 6.64
C ARG A 160 11.00 -12.34 5.60
N PHE A 161 10.88 -11.88 4.36
CA PHE A 161 10.12 -12.57 3.30
C PHE A 161 11.01 -13.10 2.16
N GLY A 162 12.32 -12.86 2.19
CA GLY A 162 13.29 -13.37 1.22
C GLY A 162 13.23 -12.73 -0.17
N ASP A 163 12.42 -11.68 -0.34
CA ASP A 163 12.29 -10.93 -1.59
C ASP A 163 11.74 -9.52 -1.35
N LYS A 164 11.69 -8.70 -2.39
CA LYS A 164 11.02 -7.39 -2.37
C LYS A 164 9.52 -7.53 -2.52
N PRO A 165 8.73 -6.51 -2.12
CA PRO A 165 7.32 -6.46 -2.46
C PRO A 165 7.12 -6.52 -3.99
N LEU A 166 6.05 -7.19 -4.44
CA LEU A 166 5.82 -7.56 -5.84
C LEU A 166 6.00 -6.42 -6.85
N ILE A 167 5.57 -5.20 -6.47
CA ILE A 167 5.55 -4.04 -7.36
C ILE A 167 6.80 -3.15 -7.19
N ASN A 168 7.64 -3.39 -6.17
CA ASN A 168 8.85 -2.60 -5.93
C ASN A 168 10.00 -2.99 -6.87
N LYS A 169 10.35 -2.10 -7.80
CA LYS A 169 11.45 -2.32 -8.76
C LYS A 169 12.86 -2.07 -8.19
N ILE A 170 13.03 -1.14 -7.25
CA ILE A 170 14.35 -0.65 -6.77
C ILE A 170 14.46 -0.80 -5.24
N HIS A 171 15.68 -1.06 -4.74
CA HIS A 171 16.02 -1.07 -3.30
C HIS A 171 16.19 0.35 -2.75
N GLY A 172 15.12 1.12 -2.57
CA GLY A 172 15.17 2.41 -1.87
C GLY A 172 16.38 3.30 -2.26
N ARG A 173 16.95 4.04 -1.31
CA ARG A 173 18.24 4.71 -1.45
C ARG A 173 19.36 3.77 -0.98
N GLU A 174 20.45 3.63 -1.73
CA GLU A 174 21.69 3.04 -1.21
C GLU A 174 22.35 4.01 -0.23
N GLY A 175 22.54 3.59 1.02
CA GLY A 175 23.16 4.42 2.04
C GLY A 175 23.01 3.86 3.46
N ARG A 176 23.77 4.44 4.38
CA ARG A 176 23.66 4.15 5.82
C ARG A 176 22.40 4.81 6.36
N ILE A 177 21.54 4.03 7.02
CA ILE A 177 20.42 4.56 7.80
C ILE A 177 20.99 5.37 8.97
N GLU A 178 20.62 6.64 9.06
CA GLU A 178 21.09 7.55 10.12
C GLU A 178 20.08 7.67 11.27
N HIS A 179 18.87 7.14 11.08
CA HIS A 179 17.75 7.26 12.00
C HIS A 179 17.35 5.91 12.61
N SER A 180 17.01 5.90 13.89
CA SER A 180 16.36 4.74 14.54
C SER A 180 14.85 4.92 14.54
N PHE A 181 14.11 3.81 14.36
CA PHE A 181 12.64 3.80 14.33
C PHE A 181 12.09 2.89 15.42
N SER A 182 11.00 3.31 16.06
CA SER A 182 10.28 2.59 17.12
C SER A 182 8.76 2.66 16.89
N GLY A 183 7.98 2.08 17.80
CA GLY A 183 6.52 2.01 17.65
C GLY A 183 6.10 0.84 16.77
N ASP A 184 4.96 0.97 16.11
CA ASP A 184 4.28 -0.11 15.39
C ASP A 184 4.72 -0.20 13.91
N TRP A 185 6.00 0.05 13.63
CA TRP A 185 6.52 0.07 12.26
C TRP A 185 6.26 -1.25 11.51
N GLY A 186 6.26 -2.38 12.22
CA GLY A 186 6.11 -3.73 11.67
C GLY A 186 4.67 -4.13 11.33
N ARG A 187 3.67 -3.33 11.74
CA ARG A 187 2.24 -3.61 11.56
C ARG A 187 1.84 -4.07 10.16
N PRO A 188 2.32 -3.44 9.06
CA PRO A 188 1.91 -3.84 7.71
C PRO A 188 2.37 -5.26 7.34
N PHE A 189 3.36 -5.83 8.05
CA PHE A 189 3.94 -7.15 7.80
C PHE A 189 3.29 -8.27 8.62
N ASP A 190 2.41 -7.92 9.55
CA ASP A 190 1.90 -8.86 10.53
C ASP A 190 0.74 -9.70 10.02
N LYS A 191 0.85 -11.00 10.25
CA LYS A 191 -0.11 -12.02 9.80
C LYS A 191 -1.27 -12.24 10.77
N ARG A 192 -1.24 -11.63 11.96
CA ARG A 192 -2.17 -11.95 13.06
C ARG A 192 -3.63 -11.67 12.70
N THR A 193 -3.88 -10.75 11.78
CA THR A 193 -5.23 -10.34 11.36
C THR A 193 -5.68 -10.97 10.05
N SER A 194 -4.83 -11.76 9.38
CA SER A 194 -5.08 -12.27 8.02
C SER A 194 -4.86 -13.78 7.93
N LYS A 195 -5.95 -14.53 7.75
CA LYS A 195 -5.86 -15.91 7.25
C LYS A 195 -5.67 -15.83 5.74
N CYS A 196 -4.46 -16.16 5.28
CA CYS A 196 -4.18 -16.31 3.85
C CYS A 196 -5.00 -17.48 3.29
N LEU A 197 -5.98 -17.18 2.44
CA LEU A 197 -6.83 -18.15 1.73
C LEU A 197 -6.37 -18.35 0.29
N TRP A 198 -5.77 -17.33 -0.31
CA TRP A 198 -5.30 -17.32 -1.69
C TRP A 198 -3.91 -16.68 -1.77
N ALA A 199 -3.01 -17.30 -2.53
CA ALA A 199 -1.67 -16.77 -2.78
C ALA A 199 -1.46 -16.50 -4.28
N ILE A 200 -1.04 -15.28 -4.61
CA ILE A 200 -0.54 -14.91 -5.94
C ILE A 200 0.91 -15.40 -6.00
N ARG A 201 1.20 -16.27 -6.97
CA ARG A 201 2.53 -16.84 -7.16
C ARG A 201 2.94 -16.76 -8.63
N PRO A 202 4.21 -16.45 -8.96
CA PRO A 202 4.73 -16.66 -10.30
C PRO A 202 4.53 -18.12 -10.75
N SER A 203 4.36 -18.35 -12.05
CA SER A 203 4.40 -19.72 -12.60
C SER A 203 5.84 -20.24 -12.66
N GLU A 204 6.03 -21.56 -12.71
CA GLU A 204 7.36 -22.23 -12.78
C GLU A 204 8.29 -21.70 -13.87
N ARG A 205 7.72 -21.19 -14.97
CA ARG A 205 8.46 -20.65 -16.12
C ARG A 205 8.91 -19.21 -15.92
N ASN A 206 8.47 -18.55 -14.87
CA ASN A 206 8.84 -17.17 -14.56
C ASN A 206 10.16 -17.16 -13.77
N ALA A 207 11.08 -16.26 -14.12
CA ALA A 207 12.38 -16.15 -13.44
C ALA A 207 12.28 -15.81 -11.93
N TRP A 208 11.12 -15.33 -11.48
CA TRP A 208 10.84 -15.07 -10.06
C TRP A 208 10.20 -16.26 -9.35
N PHE A 209 9.97 -17.38 -10.04
CA PHE A 209 9.51 -18.60 -9.40
C PHE A 209 10.56 -19.15 -8.46
N LYS A 210 10.14 -19.42 -7.24
CA LYS A 210 10.92 -20.16 -6.26
C LYS A 210 9.99 -21.22 -5.66
N GLU A 211 10.53 -22.43 -5.47
CA GLU A 211 9.77 -23.57 -4.97
C GLU A 211 9.60 -23.45 -3.46
N PHE A 212 8.36 -23.26 -2.99
CA PHE A 212 8.04 -23.26 -1.57
C PHE A 212 7.03 -24.35 -1.26
N ARG A 213 7.33 -25.09 -0.18
CA ARG A 213 6.38 -25.93 0.52
C ARG A 213 5.77 -25.05 1.61
N ASP A 214 4.48 -24.80 1.51
CA ASP A 214 3.74 -24.17 2.59
C ASP A 214 3.77 -25.15 3.78
N GLU A 215 4.56 -24.84 4.81
CA GLU A 215 4.51 -25.50 6.13
C GLU A 215 3.39 -24.90 6.98
#